data_AF-A0A158KG68-F1
#
_entry.id   AF-A0A158KG68-F1
#
_cell.length_a   1.000
_cell.length_b   1.000
_cell.length_c   1.000
_cell.angle_alpha   90.00
_cell.angle_beta   90.00
_cell.angle_gamma   90.00
#
_symmetry.space_group_name_H-M   'P 1'
#
loop_
_entity.id
_entity.type
_entity.pdbx_description
1 polymer ?
#
loop_
_entity_poly.entity_id
_entity_poly.type
_entity_poly.pdbx_seq_one_letter_code
_entity_poly.pdbx_strand_id
1 'polypeptide(L)'
;MTTKPSERIVVFVTPAQKLAISKTADTLGISVSELMRRAVLNFNATSEQIKVAGIVDRLRAPKAPDALSAALKSVAEKAAAREAREAAASATKRAAQVRSVPHTPPVSDASDEEVEHDTDHGDDASSLTDGTRSGR
;
A
#
# COMPACT_ATOMS: atom_id res chain seq x y z
N MET A 1 -6.60 51.00 -32.25
CA MET A 1 -6.43 49.66 -31.64
C MET A 1 -5.05 49.16 -31.97
N THR A 2 -4.16 49.07 -30.98
CA THR A 2 -2.77 48.63 -31.21
C THR A 2 -2.73 47.11 -31.19
N THR A 3 -2.59 46.49 -32.37
CA THR A 3 -2.29 45.06 -32.46
C THR A 3 -0.87 44.84 -31.95
N LYS A 4 -0.70 44.00 -30.92
CA LYS A 4 0.63 43.60 -30.45
C LYS A 4 1.43 43.04 -31.64
N PRO A 5 2.67 43.50 -31.89
CA PRO A 5 3.52 42.89 -32.90
C PRO A 5 3.75 41.41 -32.57
N SER A 6 3.60 40.55 -33.57
CA SER A 6 3.74 39.10 -33.42
C SER A 6 4.92 38.57 -34.24
N GLU A 7 5.89 37.98 -33.56
CA GLU A 7 7.03 37.30 -34.16
C GLU A 7 6.64 35.91 -34.69
N ARG A 8 7.33 35.43 -35.75
CA ARG A 8 7.05 34.15 -36.39
C ARG A 8 8.28 33.26 -36.30
N ILE A 9 8.11 32.06 -35.76
CA ILE A 9 9.18 31.06 -35.61
C ILE A 9 8.91 29.90 -36.55
N VAL A 10 9.96 29.37 -37.16
CA VAL A 10 9.91 28.16 -38.00
C VAL A 10 10.05 26.93 -37.10
N VAL A 11 9.13 25.99 -37.20
CA VAL A 11 9.17 24.72 -36.46
C VAL A 11 9.17 23.57 -37.45
N PHE A 12 10.15 22.67 -37.31
CA PHE A 12 10.23 21.45 -38.10
C PHE A 12 9.36 20.38 -37.45
N VAL A 13 8.46 19.81 -38.25
CA VAL A 13 7.57 18.72 -37.85
C VAL A 13 7.59 17.66 -38.93
N THR A 14 7.27 16.42 -38.55
CA THR A 14 7.11 15.35 -39.53
C THR A 14 5.85 15.56 -40.37
N PRO A 15 5.75 14.97 -41.57
CA PRO A 15 4.52 15.04 -42.38
C PRO A 15 3.28 14.53 -41.62
N ALA A 16 3.44 13.47 -40.82
CA ALA A 16 2.36 12.93 -39.99
C ALA A 16 1.91 13.92 -38.90
N GLN A 17 2.86 14.60 -38.25
CA GLN A 17 2.55 15.64 -37.26
C GLN A 17 1.83 16.84 -37.90
N LYS A 18 2.29 17.28 -39.08
CA LYS A 18 1.63 18.36 -39.82
C LYS A 18 0.15 18.01 -40.12
N LEU A 19 -0.11 16.80 -40.59
CA LEU A 19 -1.48 16.32 -40.86
C LEU A 19 -2.31 16.29 -39.58
N ALA A 20 -1.78 15.74 -38.49
CA ALA A 20 -2.48 15.67 -37.21
C ALA A 20 -2.82 17.07 -36.66
N ILE A 21 -1.90 18.02 -36.76
CA ILE A 21 -2.12 19.42 -36.35
C ILE A 21 -3.22 20.06 -37.18
N SER A 22 -3.16 19.94 -38.51
CA SER A 22 -4.21 20.48 -39.40
C SER A 22 -5.59 19.90 -39.07
N LYS A 23 -5.69 18.56 -38.98
CA LYS A 23 -6.97 17.90 -38.67
C LYS A 23 -7.54 18.34 -37.32
N THR A 24 -6.68 18.53 -36.33
CA THR A 24 -7.09 19.01 -34.99
C THR A 24 -7.63 20.43 -35.07
N ALA A 25 -6.95 21.31 -35.79
CA ALA A 25 -7.38 22.69 -36.01
C ALA A 25 -8.72 22.75 -36.75
N ASP A 26 -8.89 21.94 -37.80
CA ASP A 26 -10.13 21.83 -38.57
C ASP A 26 -11.30 21.33 -37.72
N THR A 27 -11.06 20.31 -36.88
CA THR A 27 -12.07 19.76 -35.96
C THR A 27 -12.55 20.81 -34.94
N LEU A 28 -11.64 21.68 -34.50
CA LEU A 28 -11.92 22.77 -33.56
C LEU A 28 -12.43 24.04 -34.25
N GLY A 29 -12.43 24.10 -35.58
CA GLY A 29 -12.84 25.28 -36.36
C GLY A 29 -11.95 26.51 -36.14
N ILE A 30 -10.69 26.32 -35.76
CA ILE A 30 -9.73 27.41 -35.51
C ILE A 30 -8.52 27.32 -36.45
N SER A 31 -7.79 28.43 -36.59
CA SER A 31 -6.54 28.40 -37.35
C SER A 31 -5.46 27.58 -36.64
N VAL A 32 -4.55 26.98 -37.42
CA VAL A 32 -3.37 26.30 -36.88
C VAL A 32 -2.53 27.22 -36.00
N SER A 33 -2.37 28.50 -36.39
CA SER A 33 -1.64 29.47 -35.56
C SER A 33 -2.28 29.71 -34.20
N GLU A 34 -3.61 29.68 -34.14
CA GLU A 34 -4.35 29.83 -32.89
C GLU A 34 -4.29 28.55 -32.04
N LEU A 35 -4.41 27.37 -32.68
CA LEU A 35 -4.18 26.09 -32.01
C LEU A 35 -2.79 26.05 -31.36
N MET A 36 -1.74 26.44 -32.10
CA MET A 36 -0.37 26.47 -31.60
C MET A 36 -0.19 27.50 -30.49
N ARG A 37 -0.81 28.68 -30.58
CA ARG A 37 -0.79 29.68 -29.51
C ARG A 37 -1.38 29.12 -28.22
N ARG A 38 -2.56 28.50 -28.29
CA ARG A 38 -3.23 27.87 -27.14
C ARG A 38 -2.41 26.72 -26.57
N ALA A 39 -1.88 25.86 -27.45
CA ALA A 39 -1.04 24.75 -27.05
C ALA A 39 0.21 25.22 -26.30
N VAL A 40 0.89 26.29 -26.75
CA VAL A 40 2.07 26.85 -26.06
C VAL A 40 1.70 27.42 -24.69
N LEU A 41 0.60 28.17 -24.59
CA LEU A 41 0.14 28.72 -23.32
C LEU A 41 -0.24 27.60 -22.33
N ASN A 42 -0.98 26.61 -22.81
CA ASN A 42 -1.41 25.47 -22.00
C ASN A 42 -0.23 24.56 -21.63
N PHE A 43 0.73 24.37 -22.54
CA PHE A 43 1.93 23.57 -22.29
C PHE A 43 2.71 24.10 -21.09
N ASN A 44 2.79 25.42 -20.91
CA ASN A 44 3.44 25.98 -19.73
C ASN A 44 2.70 25.58 -18.43
N ALA A 45 1.37 25.64 -18.42
CA ALA A 45 0.56 25.24 -17.28
C ALA A 45 0.61 23.71 -17.02
N THR A 46 0.63 22.88 -18.05
CA THR A 46 0.66 21.42 -17.91
C THR A 46 2.06 20.84 -17.76
N SER A 47 3.11 21.56 -18.17
CA SER A 47 4.50 21.08 -18.04
C SER A 47 4.91 20.88 -16.60
N GLU A 48 4.47 21.76 -15.70
CA GLU A 48 4.68 21.57 -14.26
C GLU A 48 3.93 20.35 -13.74
N GLN A 49 2.69 20.16 -14.17
CA GLN A 49 1.88 19.00 -13.79
C GLN A 49 2.48 17.68 -14.28
N ILE A 50 2.99 17.62 -15.51
CA ILE A 50 3.66 16.44 -16.08
C ILE A 50 4.98 16.17 -15.35
N LYS A 51 5.75 17.20 -14.98
CA LYS A 51 6.97 17.04 -14.16
C LYS A 51 6.63 16.47 -12.77
N VAL A 52 5.58 16.98 -12.13
CA VAL A 52 5.12 16.48 -10.82
C VAL A 52 4.63 15.03 -10.95
N ALA A 53 3.82 14.72 -11.96
CA ALA A 53 3.37 13.36 -12.23
C ALA A 53 4.54 12.40 -12.44
N GLY A 54 5.55 12.77 -13.23
CA GLY A 54 6.75 11.96 -13.42
C GLY A 54 7.64 11.81 -12.17
N ILE A 55 7.55 12.74 -11.20
CA ILE A 55 8.18 12.57 -9.89
C ILE A 55 7.35 11.61 -9.03
N VAL A 56 6.04 11.78 -8.98
CA VAL A 56 5.12 10.90 -8.25
C VAL A 56 5.20 9.47 -8.78
N ASP A 57 5.29 9.26 -10.08
CA ASP A 57 5.46 7.95 -10.71
C ASP A 57 6.80 7.31 -10.33
N ARG A 58 7.88 8.10 -10.27
CA ARG A 58 9.19 7.61 -9.80
C ARG A 58 9.21 7.30 -8.30
N LEU A 59 8.43 8.02 -7.50
CA LEU A 59 8.27 7.75 -6.07
C LEU A 59 7.34 6.56 -5.80
N ARG A 60 6.33 6.35 -6.66
CA ARG A 60 5.41 5.21 -6.63
C ARG A 60 5.99 3.96 -7.30
N ALA A 61 7.06 4.10 -8.09
CA ALA A 61 7.75 2.97 -8.66
C ALA A 61 8.12 1.99 -7.54
N PRO A 62 7.84 0.68 -7.69
CA PRO A 62 8.10 -0.29 -6.64
C PRO A 62 9.56 -0.24 -6.23
N LYS A 63 9.82 0.32 -5.04
CA LYS A 63 11.15 0.33 -4.46
C LYS A 63 11.57 -1.13 -4.30
N ALA A 64 12.69 -1.50 -4.90
CA ALA A 64 13.23 -2.86 -4.79
C ALA A 64 13.20 -3.30 -3.31
N PRO A 65 12.81 -4.56 -3.02
CA PRO A 65 12.68 -5.02 -1.64
C PRO A 65 14.01 -4.79 -0.94
N ASP A 66 13.97 -4.01 0.13
CA ASP A 66 15.14 -3.68 0.93
C ASP A 66 15.82 -4.99 1.34
N ALA A 67 17.09 -5.16 0.97
CA ALA A 67 17.85 -6.37 1.21
C ALA A 67 17.85 -6.75 2.71
N LEU A 68 17.78 -5.73 3.58
CA LEU A 68 17.62 -5.93 5.02
C LEU A 68 16.27 -6.56 5.37
N SER A 69 15.17 -6.09 4.77
CA SER A 69 13.83 -6.64 5.02
C SER A 69 13.71 -8.11 4.59
N ALA A 70 14.35 -8.49 3.47
CA ALA A 70 14.39 -9.87 3.02
C ALA A 70 15.26 -10.75 3.94
N ALA A 71 16.39 -10.22 4.41
CA ALA A 71 17.25 -10.89 5.37
C ALA A 71 16.53 -11.13 6.72
N LEU A 72 15.84 -10.11 7.24
CA LEU A 72 15.08 -10.21 8.49
C LEU A 72 13.95 -11.24 8.40
N LYS A 73 13.23 -11.31 7.27
CA LYS A 73 12.20 -12.35 7.05
C LYS A 73 12.80 -13.75 7.06
N SER A 74 13.92 -13.96 6.37
CA SER A 74 14.60 -15.26 6.37
C SER A 74 15.09 -15.67 7.76
N VAL A 75 15.58 -14.72 8.56
CA VAL A 75 15.99 -14.98 9.94
C VAL A 75 14.78 -15.32 10.82
N ALA A 76 13.67 -14.59 10.69
CA ALA A 76 12.45 -14.86 11.43
C ALA A 76 11.86 -16.25 11.11
N GLU A 77 11.81 -16.63 9.83
CA GLU A 77 11.36 -17.96 9.41
C GLU A 77 12.23 -19.08 9.97
N LYS A 78 13.56 -18.90 9.98
CA LYS A 78 14.50 -19.86 10.57
C LYS A 78 14.34 -19.97 12.09
N ALA A 79 14.09 -18.86 12.77
CA ALA A 79 13.83 -18.84 14.21
C ALA A 79 12.53 -19.58 14.55
N ALA A 80 11.44 -19.31 13.82
CA ALA A 80 10.16 -19.99 14.00
C ALA A 80 10.26 -21.50 13.74
N ALA A 81 11.00 -21.90 12.70
CA ALA A 81 11.23 -23.32 12.41
C ALA A 81 12.03 -24.03 13.51
N ARG A 82 12.97 -23.33 14.15
CA ARG A 82 13.73 -23.85 15.28
C ARG A 82 12.85 -24.01 16.52
N GLU A 83 12.05 -23.00 16.84
CA GLU A 83 11.11 -23.04 17.95
C GLU A 83 10.09 -24.18 17.80
N ALA A 84 9.54 -24.38 16.60
CA ALA A 84 8.63 -25.49 16.32
C ALA A 84 9.28 -26.87 16.53
N ARG A 85 10.57 -27.02 16.18
CA ARG A 85 11.32 -28.26 16.42
C ARG A 85 11.56 -28.50 17.91
N GLU A 86 11.91 -27.46 18.65
CA GLU A 86 12.11 -27.54 20.11
C GLU A 86 10.79 -27.87 20.83
N ALA A 87 9.68 -27.26 20.40
CA ALA A 87 8.33 -27.58 20.88
C ALA A 87 7.96 -29.05 20.58
N ALA A 88 8.18 -29.54 19.37
CA ALA A 88 7.90 -30.94 19.00
C ALA A 88 8.76 -31.95 19.78
N ALA A 89 10.05 -31.63 20.01
CA ALA A 89 10.93 -32.45 20.84
C ALA A 89 10.45 -32.49 22.30
N SER A 90 10.01 -31.35 22.84
CA SER A 90 9.46 -31.27 24.19
C SER A 90 8.14 -32.05 24.35
N ALA A 91 7.26 -32.01 23.34
CA ALA A 91 6.02 -32.75 23.31
C ALA A 91 6.26 -34.27 23.27
N THR A 92 7.23 -34.72 22.45
CA THR A 92 7.63 -36.13 22.38
C THR A 92 8.19 -36.62 23.70
N LYS A 93 9.03 -35.81 24.37
CA LYS A 93 9.58 -36.14 25.70
C LYS A 93 8.49 -36.22 26.77
N ARG A 94 7.51 -35.31 26.75
CA ARG A 94 6.34 -35.36 27.65
C ARG A 94 5.48 -36.59 27.39
N ALA A 95 5.20 -36.91 26.13
CA ALA A 95 4.42 -38.10 25.76
C ALA A 95 5.10 -39.42 26.21
N ALA A 96 6.44 -39.48 26.12
CA ALA A 96 7.21 -40.62 26.64
C ALA A 96 7.17 -40.71 28.18
N GLN A 97 7.22 -39.57 28.89
CA GLN A 97 7.07 -39.53 30.35
C GLN A 97 5.68 -39.97 30.82
N VAL A 98 4.61 -39.53 30.15
CA VAL A 98 3.23 -39.94 30.47
C VAL A 98 3.04 -41.45 30.28
N ARG A 99 3.70 -42.06 29.29
CA ARG A 99 3.71 -43.53 29.10
C ARG A 99 4.53 -44.30 30.13
N SER A 100 5.44 -43.65 30.85
CA SER A 100 6.24 -44.29 31.92
C SER A 100 5.61 -44.18 33.32
N VAL A 101 4.48 -43.49 33.46
CA VAL A 101 3.70 -43.51 34.71
C VAL A 101 2.80 -44.76 34.69
N PRO A 102 2.94 -45.70 35.63
CA PRO A 102 2.07 -46.86 35.69
C PRO A 102 0.63 -46.42 35.97
N HIS A 103 -0.26 -46.75 35.03
CA HIS A 103 -1.70 -46.64 35.17
C HIS A 103 -2.16 -47.55 36.31
N THR A 104 -2.40 -46.97 37.49
CA THR A 104 -3.22 -47.58 38.53
C THR A 104 -4.68 -47.27 38.20
N PRO A 105 -5.59 -48.27 38.21
CA PRO A 105 -6.98 -48.06 37.84
C PRO A 105 -7.67 -47.13 38.86
N PRO A 106 -8.65 -46.31 38.41
CA PRO A 106 -9.36 -45.42 39.32
C PRO A 106 -10.31 -46.26 40.18
N VAL A 107 -10.03 -46.31 41.48
CA VAL A 107 -11.04 -46.68 42.47
C VAL A 107 -12.02 -45.52 42.56
N SER A 108 -13.28 -45.85 42.28
CA SER A 108 -14.43 -45.01 42.57
C SER A 108 -14.45 -44.67 44.05
N ASP A 109 -14.42 -43.39 44.38
CA ASP A 109 -15.09 -42.93 45.59
C ASP A 109 -15.84 -41.64 45.28
N ALA A 110 -17.14 -41.72 45.51
CA ALA A 110 -18.07 -40.63 45.41
C ALA A 110 -18.12 -39.98 46.78
N SER A 111 -17.91 -38.67 46.87
CA SER A 111 -18.44 -37.83 47.94
C SER A 111 -18.45 -36.38 47.47
N ASP A 112 -19.60 -35.77 47.75
CA ASP A 112 -20.11 -34.48 47.34
C ASP A 112 -19.31 -33.24 47.79
N GLU A 113 -19.82 -32.10 47.29
CA GLU A 113 -19.65 -30.71 47.76
C GLU A 113 -18.45 -29.96 47.12
N GLU A 114 -18.58 -28.77 46.55
CA GLU A 114 -19.52 -27.68 46.84
C GLU A 114 -19.57 -26.71 45.65
N VAL A 115 -20.72 -26.06 45.52
CA VAL A 115 -21.05 -25.01 44.56
C VAL A 115 -20.25 -23.75 44.90
N GLU A 116 -19.61 -23.11 43.92
CA GLU A 116 -19.61 -21.65 43.91
C GLU A 116 -19.55 -21.08 42.49
N HIS A 117 -20.43 -20.11 42.33
CA HIS A 117 -20.88 -19.43 41.14
C HIS A 117 -20.15 -18.08 41.12
N ASP A 118 -19.39 -17.77 40.07
CA ASP A 118 -19.27 -16.36 39.69
C ASP A 118 -19.09 -16.18 38.19
N THR A 119 -20.21 -15.83 37.57
CA THR A 119 -20.28 -15.16 36.27
C THR A 119 -20.49 -13.69 36.55
N ASP A 120 -19.44 -12.88 36.42
CA ASP A 120 -19.49 -11.42 36.37
C ASP A 120 -18.53 -11.01 35.24
N HIS A 121 -19.00 -10.74 34.03
CA HIS A 121 -19.66 -9.52 33.58
C HIS A 121 -18.82 -8.25 33.80
N GLY A 122 -18.30 -7.72 32.70
CA GLY A 122 -17.46 -6.53 32.68
C GLY A 122 -17.20 -6.10 31.25
N ASP A 123 -18.29 -5.82 30.53
CA ASP A 123 -18.29 -4.95 29.37
C ASP A 123 -17.70 -3.58 29.77
N ASP A 124 -16.73 -3.09 29.00
CA ASP A 124 -16.54 -1.66 28.76
C ASP A 124 -15.92 -1.55 27.36
N ALA A 125 -16.73 -1.48 26.30
CA ALA A 125 -17.42 -0.28 25.85
C ALA A 125 -16.45 0.89 25.58
N SER A 126 -16.34 1.18 24.29
CA SER A 126 -16.44 2.54 23.74
C SER A 126 -15.22 3.45 23.79
N SER A 127 -14.80 3.76 22.56
CA SER A 127 -14.68 5.14 22.06
C SER A 127 -13.47 5.96 22.52
N LEU A 128 -12.58 6.26 21.58
CA LEU A 128 -12.30 7.68 21.33
C LEU A 128 -12.10 7.89 19.83
N THR A 129 -13.09 8.56 19.26
CA THR A 129 -13.21 9.01 17.89
C THR A 129 -12.16 10.06 17.52
N ASP A 130 -11.72 9.99 16.26
CA ASP A 130 -11.63 11.07 15.28
C ASP A 130 -11.50 12.52 15.82
N GLY A 131 -10.28 13.06 15.69
CA GLY A 131 -9.96 14.46 15.98
C GLY A 131 -9.68 15.24 14.70
N THR A 132 -10.74 15.70 14.04
CA THR A 132 -10.70 16.72 12.98
C THR A 132 -10.37 18.09 13.57
N ARG A 133 -9.32 18.78 13.07
CA ARG A 133 -9.16 20.25 13.19
C ARG A 133 -8.21 20.73 12.09
N SER A 134 -8.70 21.16 10.93
CA SER A 134 -9.21 22.52 10.63
C SER A 134 -8.19 23.65 10.85
N GLY A 135 -7.55 24.04 9.74
CA GLY A 135 -7.42 25.41 9.25
C GLY A 135 -6.93 26.52 10.18
N ARG A 136 -5.76 27.07 9.86
CA ARG A 136 -5.61 28.52 9.65
C ARG A 136 -4.42 28.81 8.72
#